data_AF-A0A3L7DXW8-F1
#
_entry.id   AF-A0A3L7DXW8-F1
#
_cell.length_a   1.000
_cell.length_b   1.000
_cell.length_c   1.000
_cell.angle_alpha   90.00
_cell.angle_beta   90.00
_cell.angle_gamma   90.00
#
_symmetry.space_group_name_H-M   'P 1'
#
loop_
_entity.id
_entity.type
_entity.pdbx_description
1 polymer ?
#
loop_
_entity_poly.entity_id
_entity_poly.type
_entity_poly.pdbx_seq_one_letter_code
_entity_poly.pdbx_strand_id
1 'polypeptide(L)'
;MCIRFLVPVLLLPLMLGACSEAPDSAPTPGAETTSQAPPQTASAREIAWFEGSLDEAFTAAKAGDKPLFVYWGAQWCPYCKYLQATIFVRDEFISISRQFIAVDMSNGDSETIRQSDRFNIAGLPTVILFAPDGTELTRIPGGMDMEQYASVLELTLNTLRPVAEVLAAARTGATLADDDWRLLANYSWRSDRARMLEEEDPAALLAQLAADCPVRLDLACSRLRLAATRFWLSAEEESRDSAIGAENLKAFVEILGNPALRPANMITLADLGSDVVTELASGEQQAGLRADLMNYLQAAAGNENLGLLQQTTILSGWAGVATALLEEDQSPPAKLVDWGRNTADGMMQALTPYQVHAGINQLWFVYYQLGLEQDARKALAKGIDESQSPFYFMSGMAYLEREAGNNQAALEWSRKAWEAAGEPMDRARWGSGYIRRLLDLAPEQSEEVQRAVSLWLSELAAQPYGIEVYANSLERLNTRLGEWSEEDPARGEVVAGLRSELAGHCAQCQPESPVAACESVM
;
A
#
# COMPACT_ATOMS: atom_id res chain seq x y z
N MET A 1 16.90 59.62 24.85
CA MET A 1 17.75 60.22 25.88
C MET A 1 19.17 60.26 25.32
N CYS A 2 19.58 61.48 24.93
CA CYS A 2 20.95 62.03 24.77
C CYS A 2 22.10 61.20 24.09
N ILE A 3 22.71 61.61 22.95
CA ILE A 3 23.70 62.72 22.73
C ILE A 3 25.10 62.29 23.26
N ARG A 4 26.27 62.31 22.58
CA ARG A 4 26.83 63.10 21.44
C ARG A 4 28.26 62.63 21.04
N PHE A 5 28.64 62.91 19.76
CA PHE A 5 29.94 63.43 19.23
C PHE A 5 31.24 62.57 19.26
N LEU A 6 32.24 62.69 18.35
CA LEU A 6 32.68 63.77 17.45
C LEU A 6 33.59 63.24 16.29
N VAL A 7 33.53 63.93 15.15
CA VAL A 7 34.25 63.88 13.83
C VAL A 7 35.53 64.76 13.92
N PRO A 8 36.66 64.65 13.14
CA PRO A 8 36.81 65.22 11.76
C PRO A 8 37.97 64.70 10.84
N VAL A 9 38.28 65.10 9.58
CA VAL A 9 37.73 65.84 8.40
C VAL A 9 38.86 65.80 7.30
N LEU A 10 38.53 66.21 6.06
CA LEU A 10 39.36 66.70 4.91
C LEU A 10 39.77 65.65 3.85
N LEU A 11 39.58 65.81 2.52
CA LEU A 11 39.47 67.01 1.65
C LEU A 11 38.80 66.72 0.27
N LEU A 12 38.07 67.72 -0.23
CA LEU A 12 37.51 67.96 -1.59
C LEU A 12 38.63 68.38 -2.61
N PRO A 13 38.44 68.49 -3.96
CA PRO A 13 37.37 69.28 -4.61
C PRO A 13 36.79 68.88 -5.99
N LEU A 14 35.48 69.18 -6.13
CA LEU A 14 34.71 69.91 -7.18
C LEU A 14 35.26 70.17 -8.60
N MET A 15 34.34 69.99 -9.58
CA MET A 15 33.85 70.90 -10.67
C MET A 15 33.55 70.08 -11.95
N LEU A 16 32.53 70.26 -12.81
CA LEU A 16 31.25 70.98 -12.90
C LEU A 16 30.61 70.62 -14.27
N GLY A 17 29.28 70.55 -14.35
CA GLY A 17 28.45 70.80 -15.56
C GLY A 17 28.16 69.63 -16.51
N ALA A 18 26.98 69.45 -17.12
CA ALA A 18 25.72 70.22 -17.09
C ALA A 18 24.61 69.43 -17.83
N CYS A 19 23.36 69.68 -17.44
CA CYS A 19 22.13 69.82 -18.26
C CYS A 19 21.42 68.63 -18.98
N SER A 20 20.23 68.30 -18.43
CA SER A 20 18.89 68.36 -19.07
C SER A 20 18.24 67.10 -19.70
N GLU A 21 16.94 66.98 -19.41
CA GLU A 21 15.95 65.90 -19.65
C GLU A 21 15.45 65.65 -21.09
N ALA A 22 15.21 64.35 -21.39
CA ALA A 22 14.05 63.64 -22.02
C ALA A 22 13.41 64.13 -23.36
N PRO A 23 12.55 63.35 -24.08
CA PRO A 23 12.18 61.91 -24.00
C PRO A 23 12.18 61.10 -25.33
N ASP A 24 11.99 59.78 -25.20
CA ASP A 24 11.39 58.74 -26.07
C ASP A 24 11.46 58.77 -27.62
N SER A 25 12.00 57.69 -28.20
CA SER A 25 11.42 56.99 -29.38
C SER A 25 12.02 55.58 -29.54
N ALA A 26 11.15 54.56 -29.53
CA ALA A 26 11.39 53.23 -30.11
C ALA A 26 11.09 53.26 -31.64
N PRO A 27 11.18 52.16 -32.42
CA PRO A 27 11.94 50.90 -32.28
C PRO A 27 12.81 50.58 -33.53
N THR A 28 13.67 49.55 -33.49
CA THR A 28 14.20 48.89 -34.69
C THR A 28 14.28 47.37 -34.46
N PRO A 29 13.96 46.52 -35.46
CA PRO A 29 13.62 45.11 -35.28
C PRO A 29 14.84 44.18 -35.17
N GLY A 30 14.59 42.99 -34.62
CA GLY A 30 15.55 41.91 -34.37
C GLY A 30 16.14 41.24 -35.62
N ALA A 31 16.70 40.05 -35.55
CA ALA A 31 16.79 39.06 -34.48
C ALA A 31 17.98 38.14 -34.82
N GLU A 32 18.67 37.62 -33.81
CA GLU A 32 19.25 36.28 -33.85
C GLU A 32 19.28 35.74 -32.42
N THR A 33 18.33 34.86 -32.16
CA THR A 33 18.00 34.29 -30.85
C THR A 33 18.89 33.08 -30.61
N THR A 34 19.88 33.18 -29.72
CA THR A 34 20.52 32.01 -29.12
C THR A 34 19.55 31.37 -28.14
N SER A 35 19.11 30.16 -28.48
CA SER A 35 18.29 29.25 -27.67
C SER A 35 18.94 29.01 -26.31
N GLN A 36 18.38 29.60 -25.25
CA GLN A 36 18.68 29.23 -23.87
C GLN A 36 17.93 27.96 -23.53
N ALA A 37 18.66 26.93 -23.11
CA ALA A 37 18.10 25.73 -22.50
C ALA A 37 17.28 26.12 -21.25
N PRO A 38 16.13 25.47 -21.00
CA PRO A 38 15.32 25.76 -19.82
C PRO A 38 16.10 25.41 -18.53
N PRO A 39 15.84 26.12 -17.43
CA PRO A 39 16.59 25.96 -16.19
C PRO A 39 16.34 24.57 -15.58
N GLN A 40 17.37 23.72 -15.57
CA GLN A 40 17.41 22.52 -14.75
C GLN A 40 17.64 22.91 -13.29
N THR A 41 16.54 23.18 -12.59
CA THR A 41 16.48 23.14 -11.13
C THR A 41 15.36 22.20 -10.72
N ALA A 42 15.46 20.93 -11.12
CA ALA A 42 14.91 19.84 -10.32
C ALA A 42 15.88 19.65 -9.15
N SER A 43 15.37 19.72 -7.92
CA SER A 43 16.20 19.72 -6.71
C SER A 43 17.02 18.41 -6.65
N ALA A 44 18.32 18.48 -6.33
CA ALA A 44 19.19 17.31 -6.29
C ALA A 44 18.86 16.28 -5.17
N ARG A 45 17.72 16.47 -4.48
CA ARG A 45 17.27 15.71 -3.29
C ARG A 45 15.90 15.04 -3.46
N GLU A 46 15.38 14.93 -4.68
CA GLU A 46 14.10 14.27 -4.94
C GLU A 46 14.25 13.20 -6.03
N ILE A 47 13.33 12.25 -6.05
CA ILE A 47 13.23 11.27 -7.13
C ILE A 47 12.78 12.02 -8.39
N ALA A 48 13.51 11.82 -9.49
CA ALA A 48 13.12 12.35 -10.79
C ALA A 48 12.04 11.45 -11.40
N TRP A 49 10.80 11.61 -10.95
CA TRP A 49 9.65 10.92 -11.53
C TRP A 49 9.48 11.32 -12.99
N PHE A 50 9.19 10.33 -13.84
CA PHE A 50 8.98 10.51 -15.26
C PHE A 50 7.65 11.20 -15.50
N GLU A 51 7.70 12.30 -16.24
CA GLU A 51 6.53 13.07 -16.66
C GLU A 51 6.00 12.48 -17.98
N GLY A 52 4.90 11.74 -17.92
CA GLY A 52 4.26 11.15 -19.09
C GLY A 52 3.50 9.85 -18.77
N SER A 53 2.99 9.21 -19.81
CA SER A 53 2.32 7.92 -19.70
C SER A 53 3.30 6.77 -19.46
N LEU A 54 2.79 5.65 -18.94
CA LEU A 54 3.58 4.44 -18.73
C LEU A 54 4.18 3.89 -20.05
N ASP A 55 3.43 3.95 -21.16
CA ASP A 55 3.93 3.49 -22.47
C ASP A 55 5.04 4.39 -23.03
N GLU A 56 4.99 5.71 -22.77
CA GLU A 56 6.08 6.63 -23.08
C GLU A 56 7.31 6.34 -22.22
N ALA A 57 7.13 5.96 -20.94
CA ALA A 57 8.22 5.58 -20.06
C ALA A 57 8.91 4.29 -20.53
N PHE A 58 8.17 3.28 -20.99
CA PHE A 58 8.74 2.08 -21.62
C PHE A 58 9.51 2.42 -22.91
N THR A 59 8.96 3.33 -23.72
CA THR A 59 9.64 3.79 -24.94
C THR A 59 10.95 4.50 -24.62
N ALA A 60 10.95 5.37 -23.61
CA ALA A 60 12.13 6.07 -23.14
C ALA A 60 13.17 5.11 -22.52
N ALA A 61 12.73 4.12 -21.75
CA ALA A 61 13.57 3.10 -21.14
C ALA A 61 14.34 2.31 -22.21
N LYS A 62 13.63 1.85 -23.23
CA LYS A 62 14.21 1.14 -24.38
C LYS A 62 15.17 2.01 -25.19
N ALA A 63 14.80 3.26 -25.46
CA ALA A 63 15.65 4.18 -26.21
C ALA A 63 16.92 4.59 -25.45
N GLY A 64 16.83 4.67 -24.13
CA GLY A 64 17.92 5.07 -23.24
C GLY A 64 18.77 3.91 -22.72
N ASP A 65 18.42 2.65 -23.04
CA ASP A 65 19.01 1.44 -22.45
C ASP A 65 19.04 1.49 -20.92
N LYS A 66 17.90 1.90 -20.32
CA LYS A 66 17.74 2.05 -18.87
C LYS A 66 16.63 1.16 -18.34
N PRO A 67 16.81 0.51 -17.19
CA PRO A 67 15.71 -0.15 -16.48
C PRO A 67 14.59 0.84 -16.15
N LEU A 68 13.38 0.32 -16.00
CA LEU A 68 12.19 1.09 -15.64
C LEU A 68 11.68 0.63 -14.26
N PHE A 69 11.64 1.54 -13.30
CA PHE A 69 11.06 1.36 -11.99
C PHE A 69 9.64 1.93 -12.00
N VAL A 70 8.64 1.11 -11.71
CA VAL A 70 7.24 1.53 -11.66
C VAL A 70 6.67 1.25 -10.28
N TYR A 71 6.15 2.29 -9.64
CA TYR A 71 5.54 2.23 -8.32
C TYR A 71 4.03 2.44 -8.45
N TRP A 72 3.25 1.41 -8.13
CA TRP A 72 1.81 1.51 -7.94
C TRP A 72 1.50 1.82 -6.48
N GLY A 73 0.76 2.90 -6.27
CA GLY A 73 0.36 3.37 -4.96
C GLY A 73 -1.02 4.01 -4.97
N ALA A 74 -1.39 4.59 -3.83
CA ALA A 74 -2.56 5.45 -3.73
C ALA A 74 -2.41 6.42 -2.56
N GLN A 75 -3.06 7.57 -2.62
CA GLN A 75 -2.96 8.58 -1.56
C GLN A 75 -3.53 8.10 -0.22
N TRP A 76 -4.57 7.28 -0.27
CA TRP A 76 -5.24 6.69 0.89
C TRP A 76 -4.56 5.45 1.45
N CYS A 77 -3.52 4.93 0.78
CA CYS A 77 -2.92 3.65 1.14
C CYS A 77 -1.88 3.83 2.25
N PRO A 78 -2.07 3.25 3.46
CA PRO A 78 -1.15 3.46 4.58
C PRO A 78 0.23 2.85 4.34
N TYR A 79 0.30 1.66 3.72
CA TYR A 79 1.59 1.02 3.40
C TYR A 79 2.35 1.77 2.31
N CYS A 80 1.65 2.48 1.43
CA CYS A 80 2.23 3.36 0.43
C CYS A 80 2.87 4.58 1.10
N LYS A 81 2.17 5.20 2.06
CA LYS A 81 2.71 6.28 2.90
C LYS A 81 3.87 5.82 3.77
N TYR A 82 3.84 4.58 4.26
CA TYR A 82 4.98 3.97 4.96
C TYR A 82 6.22 3.92 4.07
N LEU A 83 6.09 3.37 2.86
CA LEU A 83 7.20 3.26 1.89
C LEU A 83 7.75 4.64 1.54
N GLN A 84 6.88 5.61 1.27
CA GLN A 84 7.26 7.00 0.98
C GLN A 84 8.05 7.60 2.14
N ALA A 85 7.57 7.44 3.39
CA ALA A 85 8.19 8.02 4.58
C ALA A 85 9.47 7.30 5.06
N THR A 86 9.76 6.09 4.58
CA THR A 86 10.89 5.29 5.07
C THR A 86 11.97 5.02 4.02
N ILE A 87 11.58 4.86 2.74
CA ILE A 87 12.45 4.49 1.62
C ILE A 87 12.66 5.67 0.66
N PHE A 88 11.58 6.23 0.10
CA PHE A 88 11.68 7.21 -1.00
C PHE A 88 12.30 8.56 -0.59
N VAL A 89 12.29 8.88 0.71
CA VAL A 89 12.93 10.07 1.27
C VAL A 89 14.43 9.89 1.56
N ARG A 90 15.00 8.70 1.36
CA ARG A 90 16.40 8.41 1.68
C ARG A 90 17.32 8.84 0.54
N ASP A 91 18.40 9.54 0.88
CA ASP A 91 19.44 9.93 -0.07
C ASP A 91 20.01 8.72 -0.83
N GLU A 92 20.08 7.56 -0.17
CA GLU A 92 20.48 6.28 -0.76
C GLU A 92 19.55 5.87 -1.91
N PHE A 93 18.23 5.83 -1.69
CA PHE A 93 17.27 5.52 -2.74
C PHE A 93 17.27 6.57 -3.85
N ILE A 94 17.33 7.86 -3.51
CA ILE A 94 17.40 8.97 -4.48
C ILE A 94 18.66 8.87 -5.35
N SER A 95 19.77 8.36 -4.80
CA SER A 95 20.99 8.11 -5.57
C SER A 95 20.81 6.92 -6.51
N ILE A 96 20.26 5.80 -6.02
CA ILE A 96 20.01 4.59 -6.83
C ILE A 96 19.02 4.90 -7.96
N SER A 97 18.00 5.74 -7.71
CA SER A 97 16.96 6.05 -8.70
C SER A 97 17.46 6.73 -9.97
N ARG A 98 18.68 7.27 -9.97
CA ARG A 98 19.33 7.84 -11.16
C ARG A 98 19.73 6.78 -12.20
N GLN A 99 19.77 5.51 -11.79
CA GLN A 99 20.14 4.37 -12.64
C GLN A 99 18.97 3.85 -13.48
N PHE A 100 17.74 4.28 -13.19
CA PHE A 100 16.54 3.86 -13.89
C PHE A 100 15.62 5.03 -14.22
N ILE A 101 14.60 4.79 -15.05
CA ILE A 101 13.46 5.70 -15.21
C ILE A 101 12.45 5.36 -14.12
N ALA A 102 12.02 6.32 -13.31
CA ALA A 102 11.07 6.09 -12.21
C ALA A 102 9.67 6.61 -12.58
N VAL A 103 8.63 5.80 -12.44
CA VAL A 103 7.23 6.15 -12.73
C VAL A 103 6.38 5.97 -11.46
N ASP A 104 5.58 6.98 -11.13
CA ASP A 104 4.61 6.94 -10.03
C ASP A 104 3.18 6.76 -10.59
N MET A 105 2.58 5.61 -10.31
CA MET A 105 1.23 5.20 -10.69
C MET A 105 0.30 5.29 -9.47
N SER A 106 0.23 6.46 -8.81
CA SER A 106 -0.57 6.68 -7.59
C SER A 106 -1.62 7.80 -7.69
N ASN A 107 -1.90 8.28 -8.90
CA ASN A 107 -2.85 9.35 -9.14
C ASN A 107 -4.34 8.90 -9.03
N GLY A 108 -4.62 7.59 -9.07
CA GLY A 108 -5.96 7.05 -8.93
C GLY A 108 -6.89 7.35 -10.10
N ASP A 109 -6.37 7.66 -11.29
CA ASP A 109 -7.20 7.80 -12.49
C ASP A 109 -7.55 6.44 -13.11
N SER A 110 -8.51 6.43 -14.04
CA SER A 110 -8.99 5.20 -14.66
C SER A 110 -7.94 4.53 -15.55
N GLU A 111 -7.02 5.31 -16.13
CA GLU A 111 -5.86 4.79 -16.86
C GLU A 111 -4.94 3.98 -15.95
N THR A 112 -4.59 4.53 -14.80
CA THR A 112 -3.73 3.90 -13.79
C THR A 112 -4.34 2.62 -13.27
N ILE A 113 -5.67 2.60 -13.05
CA ILE A 113 -6.34 1.38 -12.64
C ILE A 113 -6.39 0.36 -13.79
N ARG A 114 -6.65 0.77 -15.03
CA ARG A 114 -6.58 -0.12 -16.19
C ARG A 114 -5.18 -0.73 -16.37
N GLN A 115 -4.13 0.06 -16.16
CA GLN A 115 -2.75 -0.45 -16.16
C GLN A 115 -2.51 -1.39 -14.96
N SER A 116 -3.11 -1.14 -13.80
CA SER A 116 -3.04 -2.04 -12.64
C SER A 116 -3.57 -3.43 -12.99
N ASP A 117 -4.66 -3.53 -13.76
CA ASP A 117 -5.18 -4.80 -14.26
C ASP A 117 -4.22 -5.44 -15.28
N ARG A 118 -3.71 -4.67 -16.26
CA ARG A 118 -2.72 -5.15 -17.25
C ARG A 118 -1.49 -5.79 -16.60
N PHE A 119 -1.02 -5.25 -15.49
CA PHE A 119 0.15 -5.75 -14.76
C PHE A 119 -0.20 -6.67 -13.58
N ASN A 120 -1.46 -7.08 -13.41
CA ASN A 120 -1.92 -7.93 -12.32
C ASN A 120 -1.51 -7.40 -10.94
N ILE A 121 -1.79 -6.13 -10.67
CA ILE A 121 -1.50 -5.47 -9.39
C ILE A 121 -2.58 -5.86 -8.37
N ALA A 122 -2.30 -6.89 -7.58
CA ALA A 122 -3.26 -7.42 -6.60
C ALA A 122 -3.34 -6.62 -5.28
N GLY A 123 -2.40 -5.71 -5.03
CA GLY A 123 -2.33 -4.96 -3.77
C GLY A 123 -1.37 -3.78 -3.85
N LEU A 124 -1.48 -2.88 -2.87
CA LEU A 124 -0.66 -1.67 -2.79
C LEU A 124 0.14 -1.63 -1.48
N PRO A 125 1.37 -1.06 -1.51
CA PRO A 125 2.11 -0.68 -2.71
C PRO A 125 2.58 -1.91 -3.50
N THR A 126 2.69 -1.77 -4.81
CA THR A 126 3.44 -2.74 -5.64
C THR A 126 4.52 -1.99 -6.39
N VAL A 127 5.76 -2.47 -6.29
CA VAL A 127 6.90 -1.93 -7.03
C VAL A 127 7.39 -2.99 -7.99
N ILE A 128 7.55 -2.63 -9.25
CA ILE A 128 8.07 -3.51 -10.29
C ILE A 128 9.28 -2.85 -10.95
N LEU A 129 10.35 -3.63 -11.13
CA LEU A 129 11.49 -3.23 -11.92
C LEU A 129 11.46 -4.01 -13.24
N PHE A 130 11.53 -3.30 -14.36
CA PHE A 130 11.61 -3.85 -15.70
C PHE A 130 12.98 -3.60 -16.32
N ALA A 131 13.42 -4.51 -17.17
CA ALA A 131 14.59 -4.31 -18.03
C ALA A 131 14.28 -3.27 -19.11
N PRO A 132 15.30 -2.73 -19.81
CA PRO A 132 15.10 -1.74 -20.87
C PRO A 132 14.16 -2.20 -21.99
N ASP A 133 14.08 -3.50 -22.25
CA ASP A 133 13.21 -4.07 -23.28
C ASP A 133 11.75 -4.29 -22.82
N GLY A 134 11.44 -3.99 -21.56
CA GLY A 134 10.13 -4.17 -20.94
C GLY A 134 9.94 -5.51 -20.22
N THR A 135 10.95 -6.38 -20.16
CA THR A 135 10.89 -7.64 -19.40
C THR A 135 10.79 -7.35 -17.91
N GLU A 136 9.80 -7.93 -17.22
CA GLU A 136 9.68 -7.79 -15.77
C GLU A 136 10.81 -8.54 -15.05
N LEU A 137 11.64 -7.82 -14.31
CA LEU A 137 12.78 -8.39 -13.59
C LEU A 137 12.37 -8.90 -12.22
N THR A 138 11.72 -8.07 -11.42
CA THR A 138 11.31 -8.42 -10.06
C THR A 138 10.15 -7.54 -9.58
N ARG A 139 9.45 -8.02 -8.55
CA ARG A 139 8.51 -7.26 -7.73
C ARG A 139 9.04 -7.15 -6.33
N ILE A 140 9.07 -5.93 -5.79
CA ILE A 140 9.62 -5.65 -4.47
C ILE A 140 8.46 -5.51 -3.47
N PRO A 141 8.36 -6.38 -2.45
CA PRO A 141 7.28 -6.32 -1.48
C PRO A 141 7.40 -5.07 -0.59
N GLY A 142 6.25 -4.61 -0.11
CA GLY A 142 6.20 -3.66 1.00
C GLY A 142 6.76 -4.27 2.29
N GLY A 143 7.17 -3.42 3.23
CA GLY A 143 7.59 -3.85 4.58
C GLY A 143 9.06 -4.24 4.73
N MET A 144 9.91 -3.93 3.76
CA MET A 144 11.36 -3.99 3.90
C MET A 144 11.92 -2.74 4.59
N ASP A 145 13.07 -2.89 5.25
CA ASP A 145 13.91 -1.75 5.59
C ASP A 145 14.72 -1.27 4.36
N MET A 146 15.39 -0.12 4.53
CA MET A 146 16.15 0.50 3.44
C MET A 146 17.30 -0.38 2.96
N GLU A 147 18.01 -1.06 3.88
CA GLU A 147 19.16 -1.91 3.53
C GLU A 147 18.72 -3.09 2.66
N GLN A 148 17.65 -3.77 3.06
CA GLN A 148 17.07 -4.87 2.29
C GLN A 148 16.55 -4.38 0.93
N TYR A 149 15.89 -3.22 0.90
CA TYR A 149 15.34 -2.64 -0.34
C TYR A 149 16.45 -2.26 -1.34
N ALA A 150 17.50 -1.59 -0.87
CA ALA A 150 18.68 -1.25 -1.68
C ALA A 150 19.37 -2.50 -2.22
N SER A 151 19.56 -3.52 -1.36
CA SER A 151 20.17 -4.78 -1.77
C SER A 151 19.40 -5.46 -2.91
N VAL A 152 18.06 -5.50 -2.85
CA VAL A 152 17.23 -6.08 -3.93
C VAL A 152 17.39 -5.28 -5.22
N LEU A 153 17.39 -3.95 -5.16
CA LEU A 153 17.58 -3.11 -6.34
C LEU A 153 18.96 -3.34 -6.96
N GLU A 154 20.02 -3.31 -6.17
CA GLU A 154 21.38 -3.52 -6.66
C GLU A 154 21.55 -4.90 -7.30
N LEU A 155 21.07 -5.97 -6.64
CA LEU A 155 21.10 -7.32 -7.19
C LEU A 155 20.37 -7.40 -8.54
N THR A 156 19.20 -6.77 -8.63
CA THR A 156 18.39 -6.82 -9.85
C THR A 156 19.00 -5.98 -10.97
N LEU A 157 19.52 -4.78 -10.67
CA LEU A 157 20.14 -3.89 -11.65
C LEU A 157 21.47 -4.44 -12.18
N ASN A 158 22.20 -5.21 -11.38
CA ASN A 158 23.47 -5.81 -11.79
C ASN A 158 23.30 -7.07 -12.64
N THR A 159 22.28 -7.88 -12.36
CA THR A 159 22.07 -9.18 -13.03
C THR A 159 21.11 -9.07 -14.21
N LEU A 160 20.14 -8.17 -14.14
CA LEU A 160 19.01 -8.03 -15.07
C LEU A 160 18.34 -9.38 -15.41
N ARG A 161 18.36 -10.31 -14.44
CA ARG A 161 17.77 -11.64 -14.61
C ARG A 161 16.34 -11.65 -14.06
N PRO A 162 15.33 -12.02 -14.87
CA PRO A 162 13.96 -12.12 -14.40
C PRO A 162 13.77 -13.20 -13.33
N VAL A 163 13.04 -12.87 -12.25
CA VAL A 163 12.67 -13.85 -11.22
C VAL A 163 11.86 -15.01 -11.81
N ALA A 164 11.10 -14.78 -12.88
CA ALA A 164 10.41 -15.85 -13.63
C ALA A 164 11.39 -16.92 -14.15
N GLU A 165 12.53 -16.50 -14.71
CA GLU A 165 13.57 -17.43 -15.19
C GLU A 165 14.29 -18.13 -14.04
N VAL A 166 14.51 -17.42 -12.93
CA VAL A 166 15.10 -17.99 -11.72
C VAL A 166 14.18 -19.09 -11.15
N LEU A 167 12.88 -18.81 -11.06
CA LEU A 167 11.88 -19.76 -10.60
C LEU A 167 11.76 -20.96 -11.54
N ALA A 168 11.74 -20.75 -12.86
CA ALA A 168 11.73 -21.84 -13.84
C ALA A 168 12.96 -22.74 -13.70
N ALA A 169 14.15 -22.15 -13.51
CA ALA A 169 15.37 -22.91 -13.26
C ALA A 169 15.27 -23.72 -11.96
N ALA A 170 14.76 -23.11 -10.87
CA ALA A 170 14.52 -23.77 -9.60
C ALA A 170 13.60 -25.00 -9.74
N ARG A 171 12.47 -24.86 -10.45
CA ARG A 171 11.50 -25.94 -10.71
C ARG A 171 12.11 -27.14 -11.44
N THR A 172 13.12 -26.91 -12.28
CA THR A 172 13.83 -27.99 -12.99
C THR A 172 14.97 -28.63 -12.20
N GLY A 173 15.20 -28.20 -10.95
CA GLY A 173 16.33 -28.64 -10.13
C GLY A 173 17.68 -28.13 -10.62
N ALA A 174 17.71 -27.05 -11.40
CA ALA A 174 18.94 -26.43 -11.84
C ALA A 174 19.70 -25.81 -10.65
N THR A 175 21.03 -25.78 -10.72
CA THR A 175 21.83 -25.09 -9.71
C THR A 175 21.69 -23.57 -9.89
N LEU A 176 21.14 -22.91 -8.87
CA LEU A 176 21.01 -21.45 -8.82
C LEU A 176 22.22 -20.81 -8.13
N ALA A 177 22.51 -19.56 -8.49
CA ALA A 177 23.50 -18.74 -7.80
C ALA A 177 22.97 -18.23 -6.44
N ASP A 178 23.85 -17.73 -5.57
CA ASP A 178 23.44 -17.19 -4.26
C ASP A 178 22.51 -15.99 -4.40
N ASP A 179 22.74 -15.15 -5.42
CA ASP A 179 21.92 -13.98 -5.69
C ASP A 179 20.52 -14.34 -6.23
N ASP A 180 20.41 -15.44 -6.98
CA ASP A 180 19.11 -15.98 -7.42
C ASP A 180 18.25 -16.37 -6.20
N TRP A 181 18.84 -17.04 -5.21
CA TRP A 181 18.16 -17.38 -3.96
C TRP A 181 17.76 -16.13 -3.16
N ARG A 182 18.61 -15.11 -3.12
CA ARG A 182 18.28 -13.82 -2.49
C ARG A 182 17.13 -13.12 -3.19
N LEU A 183 17.06 -13.17 -4.52
CA LEU A 183 15.95 -12.59 -5.29
C LEU A 183 14.65 -13.33 -4.97
N LEU A 184 14.63 -14.67 -5.02
CA LEU A 184 13.45 -15.47 -4.65
C LEU A 184 12.98 -15.18 -3.22
N ALA A 185 13.93 -15.09 -2.26
CA ALA A 185 13.62 -14.84 -0.86
C ALA A 185 13.06 -13.44 -0.57
N ASN A 186 13.33 -12.46 -1.44
CA ASN A 186 12.86 -11.08 -1.29
C ASN A 186 11.77 -10.73 -2.31
N TYR A 187 11.29 -11.68 -3.09
CA TYR A 187 10.26 -11.46 -4.10
C TYR A 187 8.88 -11.21 -3.46
N SER A 188 8.08 -10.36 -4.09
CA SER A 188 6.73 -10.01 -3.63
C SER A 188 5.70 -11.08 -4.01
N TRP A 189 5.83 -12.28 -3.46
CA TRP A 189 4.97 -13.43 -3.77
C TRP A 189 3.47 -13.14 -3.64
N ARG A 190 3.05 -12.33 -2.66
CA ARG A 190 1.63 -11.94 -2.49
C ARG A 190 1.11 -11.07 -3.62
N SER A 191 1.95 -10.23 -4.20
CA SER A 191 1.54 -9.32 -5.28
C SER A 191 1.53 -10.00 -6.64
N ASP A 192 2.17 -11.16 -6.80
CA ASP A 192 2.16 -11.99 -8.01
C ASP A 192 1.43 -13.32 -7.76
N ARG A 193 0.22 -13.24 -7.19
CA ARG A 193 -0.62 -14.42 -6.94
C ARG A 193 -1.15 -15.08 -8.21
N ALA A 194 -1.29 -14.33 -9.30
CA ALA A 194 -1.99 -14.78 -10.49
C ALA A 194 -1.08 -15.19 -11.66
N ARG A 195 0.24 -14.87 -11.64
CA ARG A 195 1.12 -15.12 -12.78
C ARG A 195 2.25 -16.10 -12.47
N MET A 196 3.02 -15.92 -11.40
CA MET A 196 4.12 -16.86 -11.08
C MET A 196 3.66 -18.14 -10.36
N LEU A 197 2.55 -18.04 -9.62
CA LEU A 197 2.03 -19.11 -8.78
C LEU A 197 0.98 -19.99 -9.50
N GLU A 198 0.36 -19.50 -10.58
CA GLU A 198 -0.64 -20.22 -11.42
C GLU A 198 -1.61 -21.12 -10.61
N GLU A 199 -1.84 -22.37 -11.05
CA GLU A 199 -2.66 -23.38 -10.37
C GLU A 199 -1.87 -24.19 -9.31
N GLU A 200 -0.61 -23.86 -9.05
CA GLU A 200 0.20 -24.56 -8.04
C GLU A 200 -0.22 -24.14 -6.63
N ASP A 201 -0.12 -25.06 -5.67
CA ASP A 201 -0.20 -24.72 -4.25
C ASP A 201 1.00 -23.82 -3.87
N PRO A 202 0.78 -22.52 -3.60
CA PRO A 202 1.89 -21.60 -3.34
C PRO A 202 2.64 -21.92 -2.06
N ALA A 203 1.96 -22.50 -1.06
CA ALA A 203 2.58 -22.88 0.19
C ALA A 203 3.55 -24.06 -0.04
N ALA A 204 3.14 -25.05 -0.83
CA ALA A 204 3.99 -26.18 -1.20
C ALA A 204 5.21 -25.76 -2.03
N LEU A 205 5.02 -24.91 -3.04
CA LEU A 205 6.14 -24.39 -3.85
C LEU A 205 7.17 -23.67 -2.97
N LEU A 206 6.72 -22.76 -2.11
CA LEU A 206 7.63 -21.97 -1.26
C LEU A 206 8.30 -22.83 -0.18
N ALA A 207 7.61 -23.85 0.34
CA ALA A 207 8.20 -24.82 1.25
C ALA A 207 9.31 -25.63 0.57
N GLN A 208 9.08 -26.05 -0.69
CA GLN A 208 10.08 -26.74 -1.49
C GLN A 208 11.29 -25.84 -1.79
N LEU A 209 11.07 -24.61 -2.24
CA LEU A 209 12.15 -23.64 -2.46
C LEU A 209 12.96 -23.39 -1.17
N ALA A 210 12.29 -23.31 -0.02
CA ALA A 210 12.97 -23.16 1.26
C ALA A 210 13.81 -24.40 1.64
N ALA A 211 13.38 -25.59 1.24
CA ALA A 211 14.13 -26.84 1.46
C ALA A 211 15.34 -26.97 0.52
N ASP A 212 15.20 -26.52 -0.74
CA ASP A 212 16.27 -26.55 -1.74
C ASP A 212 17.29 -25.41 -1.55
N CYS A 213 16.91 -24.37 -0.83
CA CYS A 213 17.76 -23.23 -0.53
C CYS A 213 19.04 -23.67 0.24
N PRO A 214 20.24 -23.30 -0.22
CA PRO A 214 21.49 -23.71 0.42
C PRO A 214 21.58 -23.21 1.86
N VAL A 215 21.85 -24.10 2.82
CA VAL A 215 21.93 -23.80 4.27
C VAL A 215 22.85 -22.62 4.63
N ARG A 216 23.88 -22.33 3.81
CA ARG A 216 24.76 -21.15 4.00
C ARG A 216 24.04 -19.81 3.81
N LEU A 217 22.87 -19.80 3.16
CA LEU A 217 22.01 -18.65 2.91
C LEU A 217 20.82 -18.66 3.87
N ASP A 218 21.09 -18.89 5.15
CA ASP A 218 20.10 -19.07 6.22
C ASP A 218 19.00 -18.00 6.23
N LEU A 219 19.35 -16.72 6.03
CA LEU A 219 18.38 -15.63 5.95
C LEU A 219 17.45 -15.78 4.74
N ALA A 220 17.98 -16.09 3.56
CA ALA A 220 17.17 -16.30 2.36
C ALA A 220 16.21 -17.50 2.54
N CYS A 221 16.73 -18.61 3.06
CA CYS A 221 15.93 -19.81 3.31
C CYS A 221 14.83 -19.54 4.36
N SER A 222 15.15 -18.75 5.41
CA SER A 222 14.18 -18.35 6.43
C SER A 222 13.03 -17.51 5.86
N ARG A 223 13.33 -16.58 4.93
CA ARG A 223 12.32 -15.74 4.29
C ARG A 223 11.42 -16.54 3.35
N LEU A 224 11.98 -17.47 2.57
CA LEU A 224 11.19 -18.40 1.76
C LEU A 224 10.26 -19.25 2.63
N ARG A 225 10.75 -19.74 3.77
CA ARG A 225 9.94 -20.52 4.69
C ARG A 225 8.82 -19.69 5.34
N LEU A 226 9.10 -18.44 5.74
CA LEU A 226 8.06 -17.54 6.26
C LEU A 226 7.04 -17.13 5.18
N ALA A 227 7.46 -17.05 3.91
CA ALA A 227 6.54 -16.88 2.79
C ALA A 227 5.63 -18.11 2.63
N ALA A 228 6.17 -19.33 2.73
CA ALA A 228 5.39 -20.57 2.74
C ALA A 228 4.37 -20.58 3.90
N THR A 229 4.79 -20.22 5.12
CA THR A 229 3.91 -20.08 6.29
C THR A 229 2.75 -19.14 6.00
N ARG A 230 3.02 -17.98 5.40
CA ARG A 230 1.97 -17.00 5.09
C ARG A 230 0.94 -17.53 4.09
N PHE A 231 1.39 -18.21 3.03
CA PHE A 231 0.46 -18.79 2.05
C PHE A 231 -0.37 -19.91 2.65
N TRP A 232 0.26 -20.77 3.47
CA TRP A 232 -0.42 -21.84 4.20
C TRP A 232 -1.53 -21.28 5.12
N LEU A 233 -1.23 -20.23 5.89
CA LEU A 233 -2.22 -19.56 6.74
C LEU A 233 -3.36 -18.92 5.95
N SER A 234 -3.08 -18.43 4.74
CA SER A 234 -4.10 -17.79 3.88
C SER A 234 -4.95 -18.77 3.07
N ALA A 235 -4.60 -20.06 3.06
CA ALA A 235 -5.37 -21.10 2.40
C ALA A 235 -6.59 -21.51 3.24
N GLU A 236 -7.65 -21.98 2.57
CA GLU A 236 -8.84 -22.57 3.23
C GLU A 236 -8.41 -23.73 4.12
N GLU A 237 -9.00 -23.84 5.32
CA GLU A 237 -8.56 -24.79 6.35
C GLU A 237 -8.50 -26.23 5.84
N GLU A 238 -9.50 -26.65 5.05
CA GLU A 238 -9.61 -27.98 4.47
C GLU A 238 -8.55 -28.27 3.40
N SER A 239 -7.95 -27.23 2.82
CA SER A 239 -6.90 -27.35 1.79
C SER A 239 -5.48 -27.37 2.36
N ARG A 240 -5.31 -27.10 3.67
CA ARG A 240 -4.00 -26.95 4.30
C ARG A 240 -3.29 -28.31 4.47
N ASP A 241 -2.08 -28.42 3.92
CA ASP A 241 -1.22 -29.59 4.15
C ASP A 241 -0.61 -29.58 5.56
N SER A 242 -0.98 -30.55 6.40
CA SER A 242 -0.51 -30.65 7.78
C SER A 242 1.01 -30.85 7.94
N ALA A 243 1.69 -31.50 6.99
CA ALA A 243 3.13 -31.70 7.04
C ALA A 243 3.86 -30.38 6.78
N ILE A 244 3.40 -29.61 5.79
CA ILE A 244 3.90 -28.25 5.54
C ILE A 244 3.65 -27.36 6.77
N GLY A 245 2.47 -27.45 7.39
CA GLY A 245 2.16 -26.73 8.63
C GLY A 245 3.15 -27.05 9.76
N ALA A 246 3.43 -28.33 9.99
CA ALA A 246 4.38 -28.77 11.03
C ALA A 246 5.82 -28.25 10.78
N GLU A 247 6.28 -28.28 9.52
CA GLU A 247 7.59 -27.72 9.15
C GLU A 247 7.64 -26.20 9.31
N ASN A 248 6.56 -25.51 8.91
CA ASN A 248 6.43 -24.07 9.05
C ASN A 248 6.49 -23.63 10.52
N LEU A 249 5.78 -24.33 11.41
CA LEU A 249 5.84 -24.07 12.85
C LEU A 249 7.25 -24.28 13.40
N LYS A 250 7.90 -25.40 13.05
CA LYS A 250 9.26 -25.70 13.49
C LYS A 250 10.23 -24.59 13.07
N ALA A 251 10.21 -24.20 11.80
CA ALA A 251 11.07 -23.15 11.28
C ALA A 251 10.77 -21.80 11.92
N PHE A 252 9.50 -21.46 12.16
CA PHE A 252 9.13 -20.23 12.84
C PHE A 252 9.74 -20.13 14.24
N VAL A 253 9.68 -21.22 15.01
CA VAL A 253 10.31 -21.32 16.34
C VAL A 253 11.84 -21.21 16.25
N GLU A 254 12.46 -21.87 15.27
CA GLU A 254 13.92 -21.79 15.04
C GLU A 254 14.38 -20.37 14.67
N ILE A 255 13.61 -19.67 13.81
CA ILE A 255 13.87 -18.28 13.42
C ILE A 255 13.74 -17.36 14.64
N LEU A 256 12.69 -17.53 15.45
CA LEU A 256 12.49 -16.76 16.68
C LEU A 256 13.60 -17.04 17.71
N GLY A 257 14.13 -18.26 17.79
CA GLY A 257 15.22 -18.63 18.69
C GLY A 257 16.60 -18.12 18.24
N ASN A 258 16.78 -17.81 16.95
CA ASN A 258 18.10 -17.48 16.39
C ASN A 258 18.41 -15.98 16.47
N PRO A 259 19.51 -15.55 17.14
CA PRO A 259 19.82 -14.15 17.36
C PRO A 259 20.16 -13.36 16.08
N ALA A 260 20.54 -14.02 14.98
CA ALA A 260 20.80 -13.38 13.69
C ALA A 260 19.51 -13.29 12.84
N LEU A 261 18.74 -14.38 12.76
CA LEU A 261 17.53 -14.44 11.92
C LEU A 261 16.34 -13.69 12.53
N ARG A 262 16.22 -13.71 13.86
CA ARG A 262 15.11 -13.09 14.58
C ARG A 262 14.98 -11.58 14.25
N PRO A 263 16.01 -10.72 14.45
CA PRO A 263 15.91 -9.31 14.09
C PRO A 263 15.73 -9.09 12.59
N ALA A 264 16.39 -9.89 11.74
CA ALA A 264 16.31 -9.77 10.29
C ALA A 264 14.93 -10.14 9.69
N ASN A 265 14.08 -10.81 10.47
CA ASN A 265 12.72 -11.19 10.11
C ASN A 265 11.66 -10.53 11.02
N MET A 266 12.04 -9.55 11.85
CA MET A 266 11.18 -8.93 12.88
C MET A 266 9.77 -8.57 12.37
N ILE A 267 9.68 -7.88 11.23
CA ILE A 267 8.39 -7.41 10.70
C ILE A 267 7.51 -8.58 10.26
N THR A 268 8.10 -9.62 9.70
CA THR A 268 7.34 -10.83 9.32
C THR A 268 6.94 -11.65 10.55
N LEU A 269 7.78 -11.73 11.58
CA LEU A 269 7.43 -12.35 12.86
C LEU A 269 6.29 -11.60 13.57
N ALA A 270 6.28 -10.27 13.50
CA ALA A 270 5.20 -9.44 14.04
C ALA A 270 3.88 -9.62 13.25
N ASP A 271 3.97 -9.66 11.91
CA ASP A 271 2.82 -9.84 11.00
C ASP A 271 2.15 -11.22 11.16
N LEU A 272 2.94 -12.29 11.21
CA LEU A 272 2.42 -13.67 11.26
C LEU A 272 2.18 -14.21 12.68
N GLY A 273 2.69 -13.52 13.71
CA GLY A 273 2.82 -14.09 15.05
C GLY A 273 1.51 -14.57 15.67
N SER A 274 0.43 -13.79 15.52
CA SER A 274 -0.90 -14.16 16.07
C SER A 274 -1.43 -15.42 15.38
N ASP A 275 -1.48 -15.41 14.04
CA ASP A 275 -1.97 -16.53 13.23
C ASP A 275 -1.16 -17.82 13.44
N VAL A 276 0.17 -17.73 13.56
CA VAL A 276 1.00 -18.91 13.86
C VAL A 276 0.68 -19.47 15.25
N VAL A 277 0.43 -18.61 16.24
CA VAL A 277 0.03 -19.05 17.58
C VAL A 277 -1.35 -19.72 17.55
N THR A 278 -2.33 -19.16 16.83
CA THR A 278 -3.70 -19.68 16.83
C THR A 278 -3.88 -20.91 15.93
N GLU A 279 -3.29 -20.90 14.73
CA GLU A 279 -3.57 -21.88 13.68
C GLU A 279 -2.55 -23.03 13.60
N LEU A 280 -1.28 -22.79 13.99
CA LEU A 280 -0.21 -23.78 13.82
C LEU A 280 0.22 -24.43 15.13
N ALA A 281 0.33 -23.65 16.21
CA ALA A 281 0.78 -24.17 17.49
C ALA A 281 -0.36 -24.77 18.32
N SER A 282 -0.05 -25.76 19.16
CA SER A 282 -1.02 -26.33 20.12
C SER A 282 -0.37 -26.69 21.45
N GLY A 283 -1.20 -26.85 22.50
CA GLY A 283 -0.77 -27.32 23.82
C GLY A 283 0.30 -26.45 24.48
N GLU A 284 1.30 -27.07 25.10
CA GLU A 284 2.38 -26.37 25.80
C GLU A 284 3.26 -25.51 24.85
N GLN A 285 3.46 -25.98 23.61
CA GLN A 285 4.23 -25.25 22.60
C GLN A 285 3.53 -23.95 22.20
N GLN A 286 2.20 -23.93 22.13
CA GLN A 286 1.41 -22.73 21.84
C GLN A 286 1.59 -21.66 22.92
N ALA A 287 1.48 -22.05 24.19
CA ALA A 287 1.67 -21.13 25.31
C ALA A 287 3.10 -20.58 25.36
N GLY A 288 4.11 -21.45 25.13
CA GLY A 288 5.52 -21.06 25.06
C GLY A 288 5.80 -20.08 23.92
N LEU A 289 5.37 -20.42 22.69
CA LEU A 289 5.57 -19.58 21.51
C LEU A 289 4.92 -18.21 21.68
N ARG A 290 3.68 -18.16 22.18
CA ARG A 290 2.98 -16.91 22.46
C ARG A 290 3.77 -16.05 23.46
N ALA A 291 4.27 -16.64 24.55
CA ALA A 291 5.05 -15.90 25.54
C ALA A 291 6.37 -15.36 24.96
N ASP A 292 7.09 -16.16 24.18
CA ASP A 292 8.35 -15.76 23.54
C ASP A 292 8.15 -14.62 22.52
N LEU A 293 7.10 -14.72 21.69
CA LEU A 293 6.72 -13.65 20.77
C LEU A 293 6.33 -12.36 21.51
N MET A 294 5.49 -12.46 22.54
CA MET A 294 5.10 -11.30 23.34
C MET A 294 6.32 -10.59 23.93
N ASN A 295 7.21 -11.34 24.58
CA ASN A 295 8.42 -10.77 25.19
C ASN A 295 9.32 -10.10 24.16
N TYR A 296 9.51 -10.73 23.00
CA TYR A 296 10.35 -10.20 21.95
C TYR A 296 9.77 -8.93 21.32
N LEU A 297 8.51 -8.97 20.90
CA LEU A 297 7.85 -7.85 20.24
C LEU A 297 7.67 -6.67 21.21
N GLN A 298 7.42 -6.94 22.50
CA GLN A 298 7.34 -5.90 23.53
C GLN A 298 8.68 -5.15 23.68
N ALA A 299 9.80 -5.88 23.75
CA ALA A 299 11.13 -5.27 23.81
C ALA A 299 11.46 -4.48 22.53
N ALA A 300 11.07 -5.02 21.38
CA ALA A 300 11.31 -4.41 20.08
C ALA A 300 10.48 -3.13 19.85
N ALA A 301 9.21 -3.11 20.26
CA ALA A 301 8.34 -1.94 20.15
C ALA A 301 8.88 -0.74 20.96
N GLY A 302 9.60 -0.99 22.06
CA GLY A 302 10.27 0.05 22.85
C GLY A 302 11.69 0.40 22.40
N ASN A 303 12.18 -0.14 21.28
CA ASN A 303 13.55 0.10 20.82
C ASN A 303 13.65 1.41 20.04
N GLU A 304 14.22 2.44 20.67
CA GLU A 304 14.41 3.77 20.09
C GLU A 304 15.32 3.80 18.85
N ASN A 305 16.09 2.74 18.58
CA ASN A 305 16.91 2.63 17.37
C ASN A 305 16.10 2.25 16.12
N LEU A 306 14.87 1.76 16.29
CA LEU A 306 13.98 1.47 15.17
C LEU A 306 13.22 2.73 14.75
N GLY A 307 12.92 2.86 13.46
CA GLY A 307 12.09 3.97 12.98
C GLY A 307 10.70 3.93 13.59
N LEU A 308 10.10 5.08 13.88
CA LEU A 308 8.80 5.18 14.57
C LEU A 308 7.71 4.31 13.90
N LEU A 309 7.57 4.36 12.57
CA LEU A 309 6.58 3.54 11.86
C LEU A 309 6.86 2.03 11.99
N GLN A 310 8.13 1.63 12.04
CA GLN A 310 8.52 0.25 12.32
C GLN A 310 8.07 -0.18 13.72
N GLN A 311 8.27 0.68 14.72
CA GLN A 311 7.80 0.43 16.08
C GLN A 311 6.27 0.29 16.14
N THR A 312 5.51 1.14 15.42
CA THR A 312 4.04 1.00 15.37
C THR A 312 3.58 -0.33 14.77
N THR A 313 4.29 -0.84 13.75
CA THR A 313 4.00 -2.14 13.13
C THR A 313 4.28 -3.28 14.10
N ILE A 314 5.41 -3.21 14.82
CA ILE A 314 5.78 -4.20 15.84
C ILE A 314 4.78 -4.18 17.01
N LEU A 315 4.33 -3.00 17.44
CA LEU A 315 3.32 -2.86 18.49
C LEU A 315 1.97 -3.46 18.07
N SER A 316 1.56 -3.29 16.81
CA SER A 316 0.36 -3.95 16.28
C SER A 316 0.48 -5.46 16.27
N GLY A 317 1.63 -6.01 15.82
CA GLY A 317 1.89 -7.45 15.92
C GLY A 317 1.88 -7.96 17.36
N TRP A 318 2.49 -7.21 18.27
CA TRP A 318 2.45 -7.52 19.71
C TRP A 318 1.01 -7.56 20.25
N ALA A 319 0.17 -6.58 19.90
CA ALA A 319 -1.21 -6.52 20.35
C ALA A 319 -2.00 -7.74 19.86
N GLY A 320 -1.83 -8.13 18.59
CA GLY A 320 -2.42 -9.35 18.03
C GLY A 320 -1.98 -10.63 18.75
N VAL A 321 -0.70 -10.76 19.15
CA VAL A 321 -0.24 -11.92 19.93
C VAL A 321 -0.75 -11.85 21.38
N ALA A 322 -0.81 -10.65 21.97
CA ALA A 322 -1.28 -10.43 23.34
C ALA A 322 -2.77 -10.78 23.50
N THR A 323 -3.54 -10.67 22.43
CA THR A 323 -4.96 -11.04 22.39
C THR A 323 -5.23 -12.40 21.77
N ALA A 324 -4.22 -13.02 21.15
CA ALA A 324 -4.33 -14.39 20.65
C ALA A 324 -4.77 -15.33 21.78
N LEU A 325 -5.69 -16.25 21.46
CA LEU A 325 -6.28 -17.26 22.35
C LEU A 325 -7.24 -16.70 23.42
N LEU A 326 -7.55 -15.40 23.40
CA LEU A 326 -8.60 -14.83 24.24
C LEU A 326 -9.96 -15.02 23.56
N GLU A 327 -10.96 -15.37 24.36
CA GLU A 327 -12.36 -15.33 23.94
C GLU A 327 -12.84 -13.88 23.76
N GLU A 328 -13.96 -13.66 23.07
CA GLU A 328 -14.50 -12.33 22.73
C GLU A 328 -14.75 -11.42 23.95
N ASP A 329 -15.05 -11.99 25.12
CA ASP A 329 -15.28 -11.26 26.37
C ASP A 329 -14.03 -11.12 27.27
N GLN A 330 -12.91 -11.68 26.83
CA GLN A 330 -11.66 -11.66 27.58
C GLN A 330 -10.77 -10.49 27.17
N SER A 331 -9.94 -10.05 28.11
CA SER A 331 -8.95 -9.01 27.86
C SER A 331 -7.58 -9.45 28.39
N PRO A 332 -6.49 -8.95 27.78
CA PRO A 332 -5.17 -9.16 28.35
C PRO A 332 -5.08 -8.63 29.79
N PRO A 333 -4.15 -9.13 30.61
CA PRO A 333 -3.90 -8.58 31.94
C PRO A 333 -3.76 -7.05 31.92
N ALA A 334 -4.38 -6.36 32.89
CA ALA A 334 -4.42 -4.90 32.92
C ALA A 334 -3.05 -4.22 32.75
N LYS A 335 -1.98 -4.80 33.31
CA LYS A 335 -0.61 -4.29 33.14
C LYS A 335 -0.14 -4.27 31.67
N LEU A 336 -0.54 -5.27 30.89
CA LEU A 336 -0.21 -5.34 29.46
C LEU A 336 -1.07 -4.35 28.67
N VAL A 337 -2.36 -4.24 28.98
CA VAL A 337 -3.24 -3.22 28.40
C VAL A 337 -2.70 -1.81 28.66
N ASP A 338 -2.32 -1.50 29.90
CA ASP A 338 -1.75 -0.21 30.27
C ASP A 338 -0.40 0.05 29.56
N TRP A 339 0.48 -0.97 29.46
CA TRP A 339 1.72 -0.84 28.72
C TRP A 339 1.47 -0.55 27.23
N GLY A 340 0.57 -1.31 26.61
CA GLY A 340 0.20 -1.15 25.20
C GLY A 340 -0.40 0.22 24.92
N ARG A 341 -1.36 0.66 25.74
CA ARG A 341 -1.96 2.00 25.67
C ARG A 341 -0.91 3.10 25.77
N ASN A 342 -0.09 3.08 26.82
CA ASN A 342 0.93 4.13 27.05
C ASN A 342 1.97 4.18 25.92
N THR A 343 2.35 3.02 25.39
CA THR A 343 3.27 2.93 24.26
C THR A 343 2.64 3.50 22.99
N ALA A 344 1.39 3.13 22.69
CA ALA A 344 0.64 3.67 21.57
C ALA A 344 0.44 5.19 21.69
N ASP A 345 0.10 5.71 22.87
CA ASP A 345 -0.09 7.13 23.14
C ASP A 345 1.20 7.93 22.88
N GLY A 346 2.34 7.40 23.32
CA GLY A 346 3.65 8.00 23.05
C GLY A 346 3.97 8.05 21.56
N MET A 347 3.70 6.96 20.83
CA MET A 347 3.90 6.90 19.38
C MET A 347 2.96 7.86 18.64
N MET A 348 1.68 7.90 19.02
CA MET A 348 0.67 8.81 18.45
C MET A 348 1.09 10.28 18.56
N GLN A 349 1.71 10.67 19.68
CA GLN A 349 2.23 12.02 19.91
C GLN A 349 3.49 12.33 19.10
N ALA A 350 4.31 11.32 18.82
CA ALA A 350 5.56 11.46 18.08
C ALA A 350 5.39 11.45 16.55
N LEU A 351 4.21 11.11 16.03
CA LEU A 351 3.97 11.07 14.58
C LEU A 351 4.15 12.44 13.95
N THR A 352 5.02 12.51 12.94
CA THR A 352 5.13 13.67 12.06
C THR A 352 3.99 13.69 11.04
N PRO A 353 3.66 14.84 10.41
CA PRO A 353 2.62 14.90 9.38
C PRO A 353 2.77 13.86 8.24
N TYR A 354 4.02 13.53 7.85
CA TYR A 354 4.29 12.51 6.84
C TYR A 354 4.02 11.08 7.32
N GLN A 355 4.02 10.85 8.63
CA GLN A 355 3.83 9.54 9.25
C GLN A 355 2.41 9.33 9.77
N VAL A 356 1.63 10.39 9.97
CA VAL A 356 0.27 10.36 10.53
C VAL A 356 -0.57 9.28 9.88
N HIS A 357 -0.64 9.23 8.54
CA HIS A 357 -1.50 8.29 7.85
C HIS A 357 -1.10 6.82 8.12
N ALA A 358 0.17 6.48 7.94
CA ALA A 358 0.66 5.11 8.15
C ALA A 358 0.65 4.70 9.64
N GLY A 359 1.04 5.62 10.52
CA GLY A 359 1.13 5.37 11.96
C GLY A 359 -0.24 5.21 12.61
N ILE A 360 -1.19 6.11 12.31
CA ILE A 360 -2.55 6.00 12.84
C ILE A 360 -3.18 4.69 12.39
N ASN A 361 -2.99 4.27 11.13
CA ASN A 361 -3.50 3.00 10.63
C ASN A 361 -3.11 1.80 11.51
N GLN A 362 -1.89 1.79 12.04
CA GLN A 362 -1.45 0.75 12.97
C GLN A 362 -2.01 0.96 14.38
N LEU A 363 -1.93 2.20 14.87
CA LEU A 363 -2.19 2.51 16.28
C LEU A 363 -3.68 2.45 16.65
N TRP A 364 -4.59 2.85 15.77
CA TRP A 364 -6.03 2.70 16.05
C TRP A 364 -6.41 1.23 16.26
N PHE A 365 -5.78 0.32 15.51
CA PHE A 365 -6.03 -1.11 15.60
C PHE A 365 -5.41 -1.71 16.87
N VAL A 366 -4.23 -1.23 17.31
CA VAL A 366 -3.67 -1.58 18.63
C VAL A 366 -4.66 -1.29 19.75
N TYR A 367 -5.24 -0.08 19.78
CA TYR A 367 -6.25 0.26 20.79
C TYR A 367 -7.46 -0.66 20.69
N TYR A 368 -7.97 -0.89 19.49
CA TYR A 368 -9.13 -1.77 19.28
C TYR A 368 -8.87 -3.20 19.77
N GLN A 369 -7.75 -3.82 19.41
CA GLN A 369 -7.37 -5.16 19.86
C GLN A 369 -7.27 -5.26 21.38
N LEU A 370 -6.76 -4.22 22.05
CA LEU A 370 -6.66 -4.18 23.51
C LEU A 370 -7.99 -3.87 24.23
N GLY A 371 -9.12 -3.81 23.52
CA GLY A 371 -10.44 -3.48 24.07
C GLY A 371 -10.61 -1.99 24.41
N LEU A 372 -9.78 -1.12 23.83
CA LEU A 372 -9.75 0.32 24.11
C LEU A 372 -10.51 1.12 23.06
N GLU A 373 -11.79 0.82 22.89
CA GLU A 373 -12.61 1.39 21.81
C GLU A 373 -12.62 2.93 21.77
N GLN A 374 -12.69 3.58 22.93
CA GLN A 374 -12.67 5.05 22.98
C GLN A 374 -11.35 5.63 22.47
N ASP A 375 -10.23 4.97 22.75
CA ASP A 375 -8.92 5.39 22.29
C ASP A 375 -8.74 5.08 20.79
N ALA A 376 -9.27 3.96 20.31
CA ALA A 376 -9.35 3.65 18.87
C ALA A 376 -10.12 4.74 18.10
N ARG A 377 -11.28 5.18 18.62
CA ARG A 377 -12.08 6.27 18.04
C ARG A 377 -11.33 7.60 18.03
N LYS A 378 -10.59 7.92 19.10
CA LYS A 378 -9.74 9.12 19.15
C LYS A 378 -8.62 9.08 18.10
N ALA A 379 -7.97 7.92 17.94
CA ALA A 379 -6.93 7.73 16.94
C ALA A 379 -7.49 7.93 15.51
N LEU A 380 -8.65 7.33 15.21
CA LEU A 380 -9.34 7.52 13.93
C LEU A 380 -9.77 8.98 13.70
N ALA A 381 -10.30 9.65 14.73
CA ALA A 381 -10.65 11.08 14.64
C ALA A 381 -9.45 11.95 14.29
N LYS A 382 -8.29 11.72 14.94
CA LYS A 382 -7.03 12.38 14.56
C LYS A 382 -6.64 12.08 13.11
N GLY A 383 -6.85 10.84 12.65
CA GLY A 383 -6.64 10.46 11.26
C GLY A 383 -7.55 11.23 10.30
N ILE A 384 -8.82 11.42 10.65
CA ILE A 384 -9.76 12.24 9.87
C ILE A 384 -9.33 13.71 9.83
N ASP A 385 -8.80 14.24 10.92
CA ASP A 385 -8.43 15.67 11.02
C ASP A 385 -7.10 16.00 10.34
N GLU A 386 -6.12 15.08 10.36
CA GLU A 386 -4.73 15.38 9.98
C GLU A 386 -4.25 14.65 8.71
N SER A 387 -4.98 13.64 8.23
CA SER A 387 -4.63 12.92 7.01
C SER A 387 -5.04 13.68 5.76
N GLN A 388 -4.25 13.55 4.69
CA GLN A 388 -4.64 13.99 3.34
C GLN A 388 -5.74 13.12 2.72
N SER A 389 -6.04 11.96 3.30
CA SER A 389 -7.11 11.06 2.87
C SER A 389 -8.00 10.73 4.08
N PRO A 390 -8.82 11.69 4.54
CA PRO A 390 -9.63 11.52 5.76
C PRO A 390 -10.70 10.44 5.61
N PHE A 391 -11.22 10.24 4.40
CA PHE A 391 -12.20 9.20 4.05
C PHE A 391 -11.71 7.77 4.37
N TYR A 392 -10.39 7.53 4.35
CA TYR A 392 -9.81 6.26 4.77
C TYR A 392 -10.13 5.96 6.23
N PHE A 393 -9.92 6.94 7.12
CA PHE A 393 -10.18 6.80 8.56
C PHE A 393 -11.67 6.83 8.91
N MET A 394 -12.49 7.51 8.11
CA MET A 394 -13.96 7.39 8.21
C MET A 394 -14.43 5.94 7.99
N SER A 395 -13.73 5.17 7.15
CA SER A 395 -14.03 3.74 6.97
C SER A 395 -13.66 2.92 8.20
N GLY A 396 -12.62 3.32 8.93
CA GLY A 396 -12.30 2.77 10.25
C GLY A 396 -13.38 3.08 11.29
N MET A 397 -13.94 4.30 11.28
CA MET A 397 -15.07 4.64 12.15
C MET A 397 -16.30 3.80 11.81
N ALA A 398 -16.60 3.61 10.52
CA ALA A 398 -17.67 2.73 10.08
C ALA A 398 -17.47 1.27 10.55
N TYR A 399 -16.22 0.79 10.53
CA TYR A 399 -15.88 -0.52 11.07
C TYR A 399 -16.21 -0.59 12.57
N LEU A 400 -15.71 0.34 13.39
CA LEU A 400 -15.97 0.33 14.83
C LEU A 400 -17.46 0.41 15.19
N GLU A 401 -18.25 1.20 14.46
CA GLU A 401 -19.70 1.25 14.69
C GLU A 401 -20.38 -0.08 14.34
N ARG A 402 -19.95 -0.75 13.28
CA ARG A 402 -20.50 -2.04 12.90
C ARG A 402 -20.21 -3.10 13.97
N GLU A 403 -18.96 -3.18 14.44
CA GLU A 403 -18.58 -4.13 15.48
C GLU A 403 -19.33 -3.87 16.79
N ALA A 404 -19.68 -2.61 17.08
CA ALA A 404 -20.53 -2.23 18.21
C ALA A 404 -22.04 -2.48 17.98
N GLY A 405 -22.45 -3.04 16.83
CA GLY A 405 -23.85 -3.25 16.47
C GLY A 405 -24.62 -1.98 16.05
N ASN A 406 -23.93 -0.85 15.90
CA ASN A 406 -24.50 0.45 15.52
C ASN A 406 -24.61 0.59 13.99
N ASN A 407 -25.39 -0.29 13.34
CA ASN A 407 -25.48 -0.40 11.88
C ASN A 407 -25.78 0.93 11.17
N GLN A 408 -26.71 1.74 11.70
CA GLN A 408 -27.03 3.04 11.12
C GLN A 408 -25.84 4.00 11.13
N ALA A 409 -25.11 4.08 12.25
CA ALA A 409 -23.92 4.91 12.35
C ALA A 409 -22.79 4.39 11.45
N ALA A 410 -22.67 3.06 11.30
CA ALA A 410 -21.72 2.45 10.37
C ALA A 410 -22.01 2.85 8.91
N LEU A 411 -23.27 2.86 8.50
CA LEU A 411 -23.71 3.32 7.17
C LEU A 411 -23.46 4.83 6.98
N GLU A 412 -23.73 5.64 8.01
CA GLU A 412 -23.45 7.08 7.96
C GLU A 412 -21.97 7.40 7.78
N TRP A 413 -21.08 6.72 8.51
CA TRP A 413 -19.64 6.88 8.32
C TRP A 413 -19.16 6.37 6.96
N SER A 414 -19.71 5.25 6.48
CA SER A 414 -19.38 4.72 5.17
C SER A 414 -19.80 5.68 4.04
N ARG A 415 -20.96 6.31 4.16
CA ARG A 415 -21.43 7.35 3.24
C ARG A 415 -20.55 8.60 3.30
N LYS A 416 -20.18 9.09 4.49
CA LYS A 416 -19.22 10.20 4.63
C LYS A 416 -17.89 9.89 3.95
N ALA A 417 -17.40 8.66 4.09
CA ALA A 417 -16.16 8.24 3.43
C ALA A 417 -16.29 8.30 1.90
N TRP A 418 -17.39 7.80 1.33
CA TRP A 418 -17.65 7.91 -0.11
C TRP A 418 -17.77 9.38 -0.56
N GLU A 419 -18.55 10.18 0.15
CA GLU A 419 -18.76 11.59 -0.19
C GLU A 419 -17.46 12.41 -0.13
N ALA A 420 -16.55 12.08 0.79
CA ALA A 420 -15.27 12.76 0.99
C ALA A 420 -14.13 12.23 0.10
N ALA A 421 -14.32 11.11 -0.61
CA ALA A 421 -13.34 10.62 -1.58
C ALA A 421 -13.32 11.56 -2.80
N GLY A 422 -12.16 12.16 -3.05
CA GLY A 422 -11.99 13.26 -4.01
C GLY A 422 -11.76 12.80 -5.45
N GLU A 423 -10.82 11.87 -5.67
CA GLU A 423 -10.50 11.38 -7.02
C GLU A 423 -11.65 10.49 -7.54
N PRO A 424 -12.05 10.59 -8.81
CA PRO A 424 -13.23 9.88 -9.31
C PRO A 424 -13.21 8.37 -9.12
N MET A 425 -12.06 7.71 -9.29
CA MET A 425 -12.00 6.25 -9.10
C MET A 425 -11.82 5.85 -7.64
N ASP A 426 -11.17 6.67 -6.81
CA ASP A 426 -11.25 6.48 -5.36
C ASP A 426 -12.72 6.58 -4.93
N ARG A 427 -13.44 7.60 -5.37
CA ARG A 427 -14.86 7.76 -5.10
C ARG A 427 -15.67 6.54 -5.52
N ALA A 428 -15.43 5.99 -6.70
CA ALA A 428 -16.05 4.74 -7.15
C ALA A 428 -15.72 3.55 -6.22
N ARG A 429 -14.48 3.42 -5.75
CA ARG A 429 -14.07 2.37 -4.80
C ARG A 429 -14.84 2.46 -3.47
N TRP A 430 -14.94 3.65 -2.89
CA TRP A 430 -15.68 3.85 -1.65
C TRP A 430 -17.20 3.72 -1.82
N GLY A 431 -17.74 4.16 -2.96
CA GLY A 431 -19.15 4.00 -3.31
C GLY A 431 -19.58 2.55 -3.41
N SER A 432 -18.79 1.72 -4.11
CA SER A 432 -19.01 0.27 -4.15
C SER A 432 -18.99 -0.34 -2.73
N GLY A 433 -18.06 0.08 -1.88
CA GLY A 433 -17.99 -0.33 -0.48
C GLY A 433 -19.22 0.06 0.33
N TYR A 434 -19.75 1.27 0.14
CA TYR A 434 -20.98 1.74 0.79
C TYR A 434 -22.20 0.95 0.33
N ILE A 435 -22.40 0.79 -0.99
CA ILE A 435 -23.51 0.00 -1.56
C ILE A 435 -23.51 -1.40 -0.98
N ARG A 436 -22.33 -2.03 -0.87
CA ARG A 436 -22.26 -3.35 -0.25
C ARG A 436 -22.72 -3.33 1.20
N ARG A 437 -22.23 -2.41 2.03
CA ARG A 437 -22.67 -2.34 3.43
C ARG A 437 -24.16 -2.03 3.53
N LEU A 438 -24.70 -1.19 2.66
CA LEU A 438 -26.12 -0.84 2.64
C LEU A 438 -26.99 -2.07 2.41
N LEU A 439 -26.66 -2.89 1.41
CA LEU A 439 -27.34 -4.14 1.14
C LEU A 439 -27.21 -5.17 2.29
N ASP A 440 -26.11 -5.14 3.07
CA ASP A 440 -25.93 -6.06 4.21
C ASP A 440 -26.65 -5.60 5.48
N LEU A 441 -26.61 -4.29 5.77
CA LEU A 441 -26.99 -3.74 7.07
C LEU A 441 -28.39 -3.10 7.08
N ALA A 442 -28.90 -2.73 5.91
CA ALA A 442 -30.21 -2.12 5.75
C ALA A 442 -30.87 -2.48 4.39
N PRO A 443 -31.02 -3.79 4.07
CA PRO A 443 -31.61 -4.24 2.81
C PRO A 443 -33.05 -3.75 2.59
N GLU A 444 -33.74 -3.34 3.65
CA GLU A 444 -35.08 -2.76 3.56
C GLU A 444 -35.12 -1.34 2.96
N GLN A 445 -33.99 -0.61 2.94
CA GLN A 445 -33.90 0.77 2.44
C GLN A 445 -33.78 0.82 0.90
N SER A 446 -34.80 0.30 0.21
CA SER A 446 -34.80 0.12 -1.25
C SER A 446 -34.58 1.42 -2.05
N GLU A 447 -35.13 2.54 -1.57
CA GLU A 447 -34.92 3.85 -2.21
C GLU A 447 -33.45 4.31 -2.13
N GLU A 448 -32.80 4.05 -0.99
CA GLU A 448 -31.39 4.40 -0.78
C GLU A 448 -30.47 3.47 -1.58
N VAL A 449 -30.82 2.18 -1.69
CA VAL A 449 -30.11 1.23 -2.57
C VAL A 449 -30.17 1.71 -4.01
N GLN A 450 -31.37 2.04 -4.50
CA GLN A 450 -31.55 2.56 -5.85
C GLN A 450 -30.72 3.83 -6.09
N ARG A 451 -30.82 4.81 -5.18
CA ARG A 451 -30.08 6.07 -5.26
C ARG A 451 -28.57 5.85 -5.29
N ALA A 452 -28.05 5.00 -4.40
CA ALA A 452 -26.63 4.75 -4.27
C ALA A 452 -26.08 4.02 -5.50
N VAL A 453 -26.78 2.98 -6.00
CA VAL A 453 -26.34 2.26 -7.20
C VAL A 453 -26.39 3.16 -8.42
N SER A 454 -27.48 3.90 -8.63
CA SER A 454 -27.61 4.84 -9.77
C SER A 454 -26.49 5.90 -9.76
N LEU A 455 -26.22 6.52 -8.60
CA LEU A 455 -25.11 7.47 -8.48
C LEU A 455 -23.77 6.83 -8.85
N TRP A 456 -23.51 5.63 -8.35
CA TRP A 456 -22.26 4.93 -8.64
C TRP A 456 -22.13 4.56 -10.12
N LEU A 457 -23.20 4.07 -10.76
CA LEU A 457 -23.23 3.80 -12.20
C LEU A 457 -22.93 5.07 -13.01
N SER A 458 -23.55 6.20 -12.66
CA SER A 458 -23.29 7.48 -13.31
C SER A 458 -21.85 7.95 -13.10
N GLU A 459 -21.27 7.76 -11.91
CA GLU A 459 -19.89 8.12 -11.60
C GLU A 459 -18.90 7.29 -12.44
N LEU A 460 -19.15 5.98 -12.59
CA LEU A 460 -18.35 5.10 -13.45
C LEU A 460 -18.46 5.50 -14.92
N ALA A 461 -19.67 5.74 -15.41
CA ALA A 461 -19.92 6.09 -16.81
C ALA A 461 -19.32 7.45 -17.21
N ALA A 462 -19.10 8.34 -16.24
CA ALA A 462 -18.46 9.64 -16.47
C ALA A 462 -16.93 9.55 -16.69
N GLN A 463 -16.31 8.41 -16.41
CA GLN A 463 -14.87 8.22 -16.48
C GLN A 463 -14.47 7.41 -17.71
N PRO A 464 -13.35 7.75 -18.39
CA PRO A 464 -12.78 6.89 -19.43
C PRO A 464 -12.56 5.48 -18.88
N TYR A 465 -13.01 4.43 -19.55
CA TYR A 465 -12.87 3.03 -19.10
C TYR A 465 -13.48 2.72 -17.72
N GLY A 466 -14.29 3.60 -17.12
CA GLY A 466 -14.76 3.42 -15.74
C GLY A 466 -15.61 2.16 -15.55
N ILE A 467 -16.51 1.86 -16.49
CA ILE A 467 -17.31 0.63 -16.49
C ILE A 467 -16.44 -0.61 -16.69
N GLU A 468 -15.46 -0.55 -17.61
CA GLU A 468 -14.53 -1.64 -17.88
C GLU A 468 -13.70 -1.99 -16.66
N VAL A 469 -13.06 -0.99 -16.04
CA VAL A 469 -12.24 -1.13 -14.84
C VAL A 469 -13.03 -1.74 -13.67
N TYR A 470 -14.33 -1.45 -13.58
CA TYR A 470 -15.20 -1.97 -12.52
C TYR A 470 -16.08 -3.16 -12.93
N ALA A 471 -15.86 -3.78 -14.10
CA ALA A 471 -16.73 -4.83 -14.63
C ALA A 471 -16.94 -5.98 -13.63
N ASN A 472 -15.86 -6.52 -13.04
CA ASN A 472 -15.94 -7.58 -12.03
C ASN A 472 -16.72 -7.15 -10.77
N SER A 473 -16.63 -5.87 -10.39
CA SER A 473 -17.36 -5.34 -9.23
C SER A 473 -18.84 -5.14 -9.54
N LEU A 474 -19.15 -4.71 -10.77
CA LEU A 474 -20.52 -4.58 -11.25
C LEU A 474 -21.19 -5.96 -11.39
N GLU A 475 -20.49 -6.98 -11.90
CA GLU A 475 -21.02 -8.36 -12.00
C GLU A 475 -21.39 -8.89 -10.62
N ARG A 476 -20.47 -8.79 -9.63
CA ARG A 476 -20.76 -9.17 -8.24
C ARG A 476 -21.94 -8.40 -7.66
N LEU A 477 -22.04 -7.11 -7.97
CA LEU A 477 -23.18 -6.31 -7.53
C LEU A 477 -24.48 -6.76 -8.20
N ASN A 478 -24.48 -7.06 -9.50
CA ASN A 478 -25.65 -7.52 -10.24
C ASN A 478 -26.18 -8.85 -9.69
N THR A 479 -25.28 -9.81 -9.41
CA THR A 479 -25.64 -11.08 -8.77
C THR A 479 -26.33 -10.83 -7.43
N ARG A 480 -25.72 -9.99 -6.58
CA ARG A 480 -26.23 -9.73 -5.24
C ARG A 480 -27.51 -8.89 -5.23
N LEU A 481 -27.69 -7.98 -6.18
CA LEU A 481 -28.97 -7.29 -6.39
C LEU A 481 -30.05 -8.27 -6.86
N GLY A 482 -29.69 -9.26 -7.67
CA GLY A 482 -30.55 -10.38 -8.05
C GLY A 482 -31.08 -11.11 -6.81
N GLU A 483 -30.18 -11.61 -5.97
CA GLU A 483 -30.51 -12.27 -4.70
C GLU A 483 -31.38 -11.38 -3.80
N TRP A 484 -31.00 -10.10 -3.63
CA TRP A 484 -31.74 -9.12 -2.83
C TRP A 484 -33.18 -8.90 -3.33
N SER A 485 -33.41 -9.02 -4.65
CA SER A 485 -34.73 -8.85 -5.26
C SER A 485 -35.66 -10.06 -5.13
N GLU A 486 -35.12 -11.25 -4.86
CA GLU A 486 -35.94 -12.46 -4.67
C GLU A 486 -36.76 -12.41 -3.38
N GLU A 487 -36.33 -11.61 -2.40
CA GLU A 487 -36.97 -11.48 -1.09
C GLU A 487 -38.22 -10.58 -1.11
N ASP A 488 -38.34 -9.64 -2.05
CA ASP A 488 -39.45 -8.69 -2.15
C ASP A 488 -39.73 -8.29 -3.61
N PRO A 489 -40.93 -8.56 -4.16
CA PRO A 489 -41.30 -8.19 -5.52
C PRO A 489 -41.08 -6.72 -5.88
N ALA A 490 -41.22 -5.79 -4.92
CA ALA A 490 -41.00 -4.36 -5.16
C ALA A 490 -39.52 -4.06 -5.48
N ARG A 491 -38.59 -4.85 -4.94
CA ARG A 491 -37.15 -4.75 -5.25
C ARG A 491 -36.85 -5.23 -6.67
N GLY A 492 -37.67 -6.14 -7.21
CA GLY A 492 -37.56 -6.59 -8.60
C GLY A 492 -37.69 -5.44 -9.61
N GLU A 493 -38.62 -4.50 -9.37
CA GLU A 493 -38.76 -3.30 -10.20
C GLU A 493 -37.54 -2.37 -10.10
N VAL A 494 -36.98 -2.21 -8.90
CA VAL A 494 -35.76 -1.42 -8.66
C VAL A 494 -34.59 -2.00 -9.43
N VAL A 495 -34.34 -3.32 -9.31
CA VAL A 495 -33.23 -3.99 -10.00
C VAL A 495 -33.40 -3.94 -11.52
N ALA A 496 -34.63 -4.12 -12.03
CA ALA A 496 -34.90 -3.95 -13.46
C ALA A 496 -34.58 -2.53 -13.95
N GLY A 497 -34.92 -1.50 -13.15
CA GLY A 497 -34.57 -0.12 -13.44
C GLY A 497 -33.06 0.13 -13.49
N LEU A 498 -32.32 -0.37 -12.49
CA LEU A 498 -30.86 -0.24 -12.42
C LEU A 498 -30.15 -0.96 -13.58
N ARG A 499 -30.63 -2.14 -13.98
CA ARG A 499 -30.12 -2.85 -15.18
C ARG A 499 -30.37 -2.06 -16.46
N SER A 500 -31.56 -1.44 -16.58
CA SER A 500 -31.86 -0.57 -17.71
C SER A 500 -30.99 0.68 -17.75
N GLU A 501 -30.65 1.24 -16.59
CA GLU A 501 -29.74 2.39 -16.47
C GLU A 501 -28.33 2.03 -16.89
N LEU A 502 -27.79 0.91 -16.39
CA LEU A 502 -26.49 0.38 -16.83
C LEU A 502 -26.46 0.14 -18.34
N ALA A 503 -27.48 -0.51 -18.91
CA ALA A 503 -27.59 -0.72 -20.35
C ALA A 503 -27.57 0.62 -21.13
N GLY A 504 -28.23 1.64 -20.59
CA GLY A 504 -28.23 2.99 -21.15
C GLY A 504 -26.85 3.65 -21.14
N HIS A 505 -26.08 3.50 -20.06
CA HIS A 505 -24.69 3.97 -19.99
C HIS A 505 -23.79 3.20 -20.96
N CYS A 506 -23.93 1.88 -21.01
CA CYS A 506 -23.19 1.00 -21.91
C CYS A 506 -23.40 1.34 -23.39
N ALA A 507 -24.63 1.68 -23.79
CA ALA A 507 -24.93 2.11 -25.16
C ALA A 507 -24.28 3.45 -25.55
N GLN A 508 -23.84 4.25 -24.56
CA GLN A 508 -23.20 5.55 -24.76
C GLN A 508 -21.66 5.48 -24.69
N CYS A 509 -21.09 4.32 -24.31
CA CYS A 509 -19.66 4.13 -24.24
C CYS A 509 -19.00 4.25 -25.63
N GLN A 510 -17.81 4.86 -25.66
CA GLN A 510 -17.04 5.03 -26.89
C GLN A 510 -16.58 3.68 -27.48
N PRO A 511 -16.34 3.59 -28.80
CA PRO A 511 -15.98 2.33 -29.48
C PRO A 511 -14.71 1.63 -28.96
N GLU A 512 -13.82 2.37 -28.29
CA GLU A 512 -12.58 1.86 -27.71
C GLU A 512 -12.78 1.28 -26.30
N SER A 513 -13.95 1.45 -25.68
CA SER A 513 -14.34 0.73 -24.48
C SER A 513 -15.04 -0.58 -24.90
N PRO A 514 -14.59 -1.75 -24.41
CA PRO A 514 -15.07 -3.02 -24.94
C PRO A 514 -16.53 -3.22 -24.56
N VAL A 515 -17.40 -3.22 -25.58
CA VAL A 515 -18.81 -3.67 -25.51
C VAL A 515 -18.94 -5.00 -24.76
N ALA A 516 -17.91 -5.86 -24.82
CA ALA A 516 -17.83 -7.12 -24.07
C ALA A 516 -17.91 -6.95 -22.55
N ALA A 517 -17.34 -5.88 -21.96
CA ALA A 517 -17.45 -5.62 -20.52
C ALA A 517 -18.86 -5.21 -20.11
N CYS A 518 -19.60 -4.58 -21.02
CA CYS A 518 -21.01 -4.28 -20.82
C CYS A 518 -21.89 -5.53 -20.99
N GLU A 519 -21.58 -6.39 -21.96
CA GLU A 519 -22.29 -7.66 -22.18
C GLU A 519 -22.07 -8.68 -21.05
N SER A 520 -20.90 -8.67 -20.39
CA SER A 520 -20.61 -9.58 -19.27
C SER A 520 -21.27 -9.18 -17.94
N VAL A 521 -21.73 -7.92 -17.84
CA VAL A 521 -22.23 -7.34 -16.58
C VAL A 521 -23.76 -7.18 -16.58
N MET A 522 -24.38 -7.01 -17.75
CA MET A 522 -25.85 -7.02 -17.93
C MET A 522 -26.42 -8.41 -17.68
#